data_AF-A0A1D6GB54-F1
#
_entry.id   AF-A0A1D6GB54-F1
#
_cell.length_a   1.000
_cell.length_b   1.000
_cell.length_c   1.000
_cell.angle_alpha   90.00
_cell.angle_beta   90.00
_cell.angle_gamma   90.00
#
_symmetry.space_group_name_H-M   'P 1'
#
loop_
_entity.id
_entity.type
_entity.pdbx_description
1 polymer ?
#
loop_
_entity_poly.entity_id
_entity_poly.type
_entity_poly.pdbx_seq_one_letter_code
_entity_poly.pdbx_strand_id
1 'polypeptide(L)'
;MNAFDIISRSSGLDLSKMFDEEHRSEARFSSRESTAAIMSKLEEIAETRNLDIKLNKRGRVEMEGGQYCRRGTLVIEAEIFEVAPSVRVVEMRKIGGDSPEFREFYRQELKPSLGDIVWSWQGSDSPPTPLLPPALRQATNQRP
;
A
#
# COMPACT_ATOMS: atom_id res chain seq x y z
N MET A 1 12.51 4.53 -8.55
CA MET A 1 12.33 3.07 -8.42
C MET A 1 12.37 2.47 -9.81
N ASN A 2 13.16 1.42 -10.03
CA ASN A 2 13.31 0.73 -11.32
C ASN A 2 12.57 -0.62 -11.32
N ALA A 3 12.62 -1.34 -12.46
CA ALA A 3 11.95 -2.64 -12.61
C ALA A 3 12.52 -3.73 -11.67
N PHE A 4 13.82 -3.73 -11.41
CA PHE A 4 14.47 -4.68 -10.50
C PHE A 4 14.07 -4.42 -9.03
N ASP A 5 13.92 -3.16 -8.63
CA ASP A 5 13.38 -2.80 -7.30
C ASP A 5 11.98 -3.37 -7.10
N ILE A 6 11.12 -3.30 -8.11
CA ILE A 6 9.75 -3.84 -8.03
C ILE A 6 9.78 -5.37 -7.88
N ILE A 7 10.59 -6.06 -8.69
CA ILE A 7 10.70 -7.52 -8.68
C ILE A 7 11.26 -7.99 -7.34
N SER A 8 12.39 -7.43 -6.90
CA SER A 8 13.07 -7.81 -5.65
C SER A 8 12.19 -7.67 -4.40
N ARG A 9 11.24 -6.72 -4.42
CA ARG A 9 10.29 -6.49 -3.32
C ARG A 9 8.95 -7.23 -3.51
N SER A 10 8.86 -8.17 -4.44
CA SER A 10 7.67 -8.99 -4.63
C SER A 10 7.46 -9.92 -3.44
N SER A 11 6.22 -10.05 -2.99
CA SER A 11 5.84 -10.91 -1.88
C SER A 11 6.20 -12.39 -2.08
N GLY A 12 6.40 -12.83 -3.34
CA GLY A 12 6.79 -14.20 -3.68
C GLY A 12 8.31 -14.44 -3.71
N LEU A 13 9.12 -13.39 -3.65
CA LEU A 13 10.58 -13.46 -3.51
C LEU A 13 11.04 -13.09 -2.09
N ASP A 14 10.14 -12.54 -1.28
CA ASP A 14 10.35 -12.24 0.12
C ASP A 14 10.28 -13.50 0.98
N LEU A 15 11.46 -14.00 1.38
CA LEU A 15 11.62 -15.18 2.23
C LEU A 15 11.43 -14.88 3.73
N SER A 16 11.29 -13.62 4.15
CA SER A 16 11.13 -13.28 5.58
C SER A 16 9.93 -14.01 6.20
N LYS A 17 8.88 -14.22 5.41
CA LYS A 17 7.66 -14.97 5.79
C LYS A 17 7.88 -16.45 6.08
N MET A 18 9.00 -17.04 5.65
CA MET A 18 9.34 -18.42 6.03
C MET A 18 9.86 -18.51 7.47
N PHE A 19 10.25 -17.38 8.05
CA PHE A 19 10.88 -17.30 9.36
C PHE A 19 10.09 -16.43 10.35
N ASP A 20 9.24 -15.52 9.87
CA ASP A 20 8.32 -14.70 10.65
C ASP A 20 6.86 -15.08 10.35
N GLU A 21 6.19 -15.69 11.34
CA GLU A 21 4.85 -16.25 11.18
C GLU A 21 3.72 -15.21 10.98
N GLU A 22 3.85 -13.93 11.36
CA GLU A 22 2.65 -13.07 11.33
C GLU A 22 2.82 -11.55 11.36
N HIS A 23 3.86 -10.96 10.76
CA HIS A 23 4.07 -9.51 10.85
C HIS A 23 4.20 -8.84 9.49
N ARG A 24 3.08 -8.73 8.75
CA ARG A 24 3.03 -7.85 7.57
C ARG A 24 3.16 -6.40 8.02
N SER A 25 4.40 -5.91 8.02
CA SER A 25 4.78 -4.54 8.36
C SER A 25 4.76 -3.60 7.16
N GLU A 26 4.48 -4.12 5.96
CA GLU A 26 4.48 -3.36 4.72
C GLU A 26 3.22 -3.58 3.86
N ALA A 27 2.83 -2.51 3.17
CA ALA A 27 1.78 -2.47 2.19
C ALA A 27 2.24 -1.68 0.96
N ARG A 28 1.86 -2.12 -0.23
CA ARG A 28 2.21 -1.45 -1.47
C ARG A 28 1.05 -1.47 -2.45
N PHE A 29 0.83 -0.37 -3.14
CA PHE A 29 -0.15 -0.28 -4.22
C PHE A 29 0.38 0.55 -5.38
N SER A 30 -0.18 0.35 -6.55
CA SER A 30 0.02 1.21 -7.72
C SER A 30 -1.14 2.20 -7.86
N SER A 31 -0.86 3.40 -8.35
CA SER A 31 -1.84 4.44 -8.62
C SER A 31 -1.51 5.14 -9.95
N ARG A 32 -2.55 5.66 -10.60
CA ARG A 32 -2.43 6.54 -11.77
C ARG A 32 -2.58 8.02 -11.41
N GLU A 33 -2.91 8.30 -10.16
CA GLU A 33 -3.08 9.66 -9.67
C GLU A 33 -1.74 10.41 -9.63
N SER A 34 -1.83 11.74 -9.55
CA SER A 34 -0.66 12.59 -9.36
C SER A 34 -0.08 12.39 -7.95
N THR A 35 1.23 12.65 -7.79
CA THR A 35 1.87 12.63 -6.46
C THR A 35 1.14 13.54 -5.49
N ALA A 36 0.68 14.72 -5.92
CA ALA A 36 -0.06 15.66 -5.09
C ALA A 36 -1.41 15.08 -4.62
N ALA A 37 -2.15 14.39 -5.50
CA ALA A 37 -3.41 13.76 -5.13
C ALA A 37 -3.21 12.60 -4.14
N ILE A 38 -2.17 11.79 -4.34
CA ILE A 38 -1.80 10.72 -3.40
C ILE A 38 -1.43 11.31 -2.03
N MET A 39 -0.61 12.36 -2.01
CA MET A 39 -0.21 13.06 -0.79
C MET A 39 -1.42 13.62 -0.03
N SER A 40 -2.30 14.33 -0.75
CA SER A 40 -3.54 14.87 -0.17
C SER A 40 -4.42 13.76 0.42
N LYS A 41 -4.47 12.58 -0.22
CA LYS A 41 -5.22 11.44 0.33
C LYS A 41 -4.58 10.86 1.60
N LEU A 42 -3.25 10.83 1.68
CA LEU A 42 -2.55 10.41 2.89
C LEU A 42 -2.76 11.41 4.05
N GLU A 43 -2.78 12.71 3.75
CA GLU A 43 -3.10 13.78 4.71
C GLU A 43 -4.53 13.62 5.26
N GLU A 44 -5.53 13.40 4.39
CA GLU A 44 -6.92 13.16 4.80
C GLU A 44 -7.06 11.97 5.75
N ILE A 45 -6.35 10.87 5.48
CA ILE A 45 -6.32 9.68 6.34
C ILE A 45 -5.68 10.00 7.69
N ALA A 46 -4.59 10.77 7.69
CA ALA A 46 -3.91 11.18 8.91
C ALA A 46 -4.82 12.04 9.80
N GLU A 47 -5.51 13.02 9.23
CA GLU A 47 -6.46 13.89 9.92
C GLU A 47 -7.62 13.09 10.54
N THR A 48 -8.20 12.15 9.77
CA THR A 48 -9.32 11.30 10.23
C THR A 48 -8.98 10.50 11.48
N ARG A 49 -7.69 10.16 11.67
CA ARG A 49 -7.21 9.35 12.81
C ARG A 49 -6.39 10.12 13.84
N ASN A 50 -6.36 11.45 13.75
CA ASN A 50 -5.50 12.30 14.61
C ASN A 50 -4.04 11.82 14.60
N LEU A 51 -3.53 11.49 13.40
CA LEU A 51 -2.11 11.22 13.18
C LEU A 51 -1.43 12.53 12.80
N ASP A 52 -0.28 12.78 13.41
CA ASP A 52 0.66 13.81 12.97
C ASP A 52 1.35 13.35 11.68
N ILE A 53 1.32 14.21 10.67
CA ILE A 53 2.02 13.99 9.42
C ILE A 53 3.29 14.85 9.34
N LYS A 54 4.41 14.22 9.01
CA LYS A 54 5.73 14.87 8.89
C LYS A 54 6.37 14.48 7.57
N LEU A 55 6.81 15.47 6.80
CA LEU A 55 7.64 15.21 5.63
C LEU A 55 9.11 15.12 6.08
N ASN A 56 9.73 13.96 5.92
CA ASN A 56 11.12 13.79 6.27
C ASN A 56 12.06 14.36 5.19
N LYS A 57 13.33 14.57 5.55
CA LYS A 57 14.35 15.16 4.66
C LYS A 57 14.64 14.34 3.41
N ARG A 58 14.14 13.09 3.33
CA ARG A 58 14.27 12.20 2.17
C ARG A 58 13.05 12.22 1.26
N GLY A 59 12.08 13.11 1.52
CA GLY A 59 10.84 13.21 0.73
C GLY A 59 9.83 12.11 1.04
N ARG A 60 9.93 11.46 2.21
CA ARG A 60 8.99 10.43 2.66
C ARG A 60 8.04 11.02 3.68
N VAL A 61 6.82 10.52 3.68
CA VAL A 61 5.76 10.95 4.58
C VAL A 61 5.75 10.04 5.78
N GLU A 62 5.95 10.59 6.96
CA GLU A 62 5.81 9.88 8.22
C GLU A 62 4.47 10.27 8.85
N MET A 63 3.62 9.28 9.11
CA MET A 63 2.37 9.42 9.85
C MET A 63 2.56 8.76 11.21
N GLU A 64 2.44 9.55 12.27
CA GLU A 64 2.69 9.16 13.65
C GLU A 64 1.46 9.50 14.49
N GLY A 65 0.91 8.55 15.25
CA GLY A 65 -0.15 8.87 16.21
C GLY A 65 -1.18 7.77 16.38
N GLY A 66 -2.37 8.18 16.82
CA GLY A 66 -3.49 7.29 17.10
C GLY A 66 -3.72 7.11 18.60
N GLN A 67 -4.97 6.85 18.97
CA GLN A 67 -5.38 6.70 20.36
C GLN A 67 -4.58 5.57 21.04
N TYR A 68 -3.73 5.99 21.98
CA TYR A 68 -2.92 5.19 22.90
C TYR A 68 -3.47 3.78 23.16
N CYS A 69 -2.90 2.78 22.50
CA CYS A 69 -2.87 1.43 23.06
C CYS A 69 -1.62 1.26 23.92
N ARG A 70 -1.70 0.39 24.93
CA ARG A 70 -0.77 0.22 26.07
C ARG A 70 0.73 0.03 25.73
N ARG A 71 1.16 0.03 24.46
CA ARG A 71 2.50 -0.42 24.02
C ARG A 71 3.24 0.49 23.03
N GLY A 72 2.74 1.71 22.78
CA GLY A 72 3.50 2.75 22.06
C GLY A 72 2.79 3.33 20.84
N THR A 73 3.40 4.36 20.25
CA THR A 73 2.86 5.10 19.10
C THR A 73 3.09 4.33 17.80
N LEU A 74 2.04 4.15 16.99
CA LEU A 74 2.16 3.61 15.64
C LEU A 74 2.82 4.66 14.75
N VAL A 75 3.89 4.26 14.06
CA VAL A 75 4.61 5.14 13.12
C VAL A 75 4.70 4.45 11.76
N ILE A 76 4.18 5.11 10.73
CA ILE A 76 4.11 4.60 9.37
C ILE A 76 4.87 5.57 8.46
N GLU A 77 5.81 5.04 7.68
CA GLU A 77 6.48 5.75 6.61
C GLU A 77 5.83 5.39 5.28
N ALA A 78 5.46 6.38 4.48
CA ALA A 78 4.98 6.24 3.12
C ALA A 78 5.95 6.92 2.14
N GLU A 79 6.27 6.20 1.07
CA GLU A 79 7.15 6.68 0.00
C GLU A 79 6.46 6.50 -1.35
N ILE A 80 6.46 7.57 -2.14
CA ILE A 80 5.83 7.59 -3.46
C ILE A 80 6.93 7.56 -4.52
N PHE A 81 6.87 6.56 -5.39
CA PHE A 81 7.81 6.37 -6.48
C PHE A 81 7.13 6.53 -7.83
N GLU A 82 7.63 7.43 -8.66
CA GLU A 82 7.28 7.44 -10.08
C GLU A 82 8.06 6.33 -10.81
N VAL A 83 7.34 5.38 -11.41
CA VAL A 83 7.92 4.23 -12.14
C VAL A 83 7.68 4.32 -13.64
N ALA A 84 6.69 5.11 -14.04
CA ALA A 84 6.37 5.46 -15.43
C ALA A 84 5.62 6.81 -15.43
N PRO A 85 5.51 7.52 -16.58
CA PRO A 85 4.94 8.87 -16.65
C PRO A 85 3.56 9.04 -15.98
N SER A 86 2.74 7.98 -16.03
CA SER A 86 1.39 7.96 -15.46
C SER A 86 1.20 6.87 -14.40
N VAL A 87 2.29 6.31 -13.88
CA VAL A 87 2.22 5.24 -12.88
C VAL A 87 3.13 5.58 -11.71
N ARG A 88 2.50 5.69 -10.55
CA ARG A 88 3.18 5.76 -9.26
C ARG A 88 2.97 4.48 -8.49
N VAL A 89 3.96 4.14 -7.69
CA VAL A 89 3.86 3.07 -6.70
C VAL A 89 4.07 3.71 -5.34
N VAL A 90 3.15 3.42 -4.43
CA VAL A 90 3.20 3.89 -3.06
C VAL A 90 3.56 2.70 -2.19
N GLU A 91 4.62 2.86 -1.42
CA GLU A 91 5.09 1.88 -0.46
C GLU A 91 4.94 2.44 0.94
N MET A 92 4.28 1.67 1.80
CA MET A 92 3.98 2.05 3.17
C MET A 92 4.57 1.00 4.09
N ARG A 93 5.34 1.44 5.07
CA ARG A 93 6.04 0.58 6.02
C ARG A 93 5.84 1.07 7.45
N LYS A 94 5.55 0.14 8.34
CA LYS A 94 5.60 0.38 9.78
C LYS A 94 7.05 0.56 10.21
N ILE A 95 7.38 1.71 10.79
CA ILE A 95 8.70 2.01 11.35
C ILE A 95 8.71 2.09 12.88
N GLY A 96 7.54 2.09 13.52
CA GLY A 96 7.38 2.08 14.99
C GLY A 96 6.01 1.56 15.44
N GLY A 97 5.91 1.12 16.70
CA GLY A 97 4.72 0.49 17.29
C GLY A 97 4.72 -1.04 17.21
N ASP A 98 3.63 -1.68 17.60
CA ASP A 98 3.43 -3.15 17.55
C ASP A 98 2.72 -3.57 16.23
N SER A 99 2.93 -4.82 15.80
CA SER A 99 2.46 -5.34 14.50
C SER A 99 0.94 -5.51 14.36
N PRO A 100 0.17 -5.93 15.39
CA PRO A 100 -1.28 -6.06 15.25
C PRO A 100 -1.99 -4.72 15.03
N GLU A 101 -1.49 -3.62 15.61
CA GLU A 101 -2.04 -2.27 15.47
C GLU A 101 -1.92 -1.78 14.02
N PHE A 102 -0.77 -2.01 13.37
CA PHE A 102 -0.60 -1.68 11.96
C PHE A 102 -1.59 -2.46 11.08
N ARG A 103 -1.82 -3.76 11.37
CA ARG A 103 -2.75 -4.58 10.61
C ARG A 103 -4.20 -4.11 10.76
N GLU A 104 -4.58 -3.70 11.96
CA GLU A 104 -5.91 -3.14 12.21
C GLU A 104 -6.11 -1.82 11.47
N PHE A 105 -5.16 -0.89 11.62
CA PHE A 105 -5.14 0.37 10.88
C PHE A 105 -5.17 0.14 9.35
N TYR A 106 -4.36 -0.80 8.87
CA TYR A 106 -4.32 -1.18 7.45
C TYR A 106 -5.69 -1.63 6.94
N ARG A 107 -6.34 -2.56 7.66
CA ARG A 107 -7.60 -3.17 7.23
C ARG A 107 -8.81 -2.26 7.39
N GLN A 108 -8.88 -1.50 8.47
CA GLN A 108 -10.07 -0.72 8.82
C GLN A 108 -10.07 0.69 8.22
N GLU A 109 -8.89 1.27 7.97
CA GLU A 109 -8.78 2.68 7.59
C GLU A 109 -8.03 2.85 6.28
N LEU A 110 -6.79 2.40 6.23
CA LEU A 110 -5.90 2.69 5.11
C LEU A 110 -6.40 2.05 3.81
N LYS A 111 -6.69 0.75 3.83
CA LYS A 111 -7.18 0.02 2.65
C LYS A 111 -8.52 0.56 2.13
N PRO A 112 -9.56 0.81 2.96
CA PRO A 112 -10.81 1.38 2.48
C PRO A 112 -10.67 2.83 2.02
N SER A 113 -9.94 3.69 2.74
CA SER A 113 -9.80 5.10 2.37
C SER A 113 -8.98 5.31 1.09
N LEU A 114 -8.08 4.39 0.73
CA LEU A 114 -7.32 4.46 -0.51
C LEU A 114 -8.03 3.85 -1.72
N GLY A 115 -9.26 3.33 -1.55
CA GLY A 115 -10.00 2.62 -2.59
C GLY A 115 -10.11 3.40 -3.91
N ASP A 116 -10.29 4.72 -3.84
CA ASP A 116 -10.50 5.58 -5.00
C ASP A 116 -9.24 5.82 -5.83
N ILE A 117 -8.05 5.69 -5.21
CA ILE A 117 -6.76 6.00 -5.86
C ILE A 117 -5.93 4.75 -6.18
N VAL A 118 -6.34 3.57 -5.69
CA VAL A 118 -5.63 2.32 -5.91
C VAL A 118 -5.99 1.72 -7.26
N TRP A 119 -4.99 1.57 -8.12
CA TRP A 119 -5.09 0.77 -9.34
C TRP A 119 -4.95 -0.72 -9.04
N SER A 120 -3.93 -1.10 -8.27
CA SER A 120 -3.74 -2.48 -7.80
C SER A 120 -2.93 -2.55 -6.52
N TRP A 121 -3.33 -3.43 -5.61
CA TRP A 121 -2.54 -3.82 -4.44
C TRP A 121 -1.47 -4.85 -4.83
N GLN A 122 -0.26 -4.71 -4.27
CA GLN A 122 0.81 -5.70 -4.41
C GLN A 122 0.84 -6.61 -3.17
N GLY A 123 0.90 -7.93 -3.39
CA GLY A 123 0.77 -8.97 -2.36
C GLY A 123 -0.61 -9.64 -2.34
N SER A 124 -0.83 -10.61 -1.45
CA SER A 124 -2.01 -11.51 -1.36
C SER A 124 -3.37 -10.83 -1.12
N ASP A 125 -3.42 -9.51 -1.20
CA ASP A 125 -4.55 -8.64 -0.86
C ASP A 125 -5.32 -8.10 -2.08
N SER A 126 -5.01 -8.59 -3.28
CA SER A 126 -5.85 -8.35 -4.44
C SER A 126 -7.28 -8.81 -4.14
N PRO A 127 -8.32 -7.97 -4.31
CA PRO A 127 -9.69 -8.48 -4.32
C PRO A 127 -9.75 -9.61 -5.36
N PRO A 128 -10.46 -10.72 -5.07
CA PRO A 128 -10.58 -11.80 -6.04
C PRO A 128 -11.04 -11.19 -7.35
N THR A 129 -10.25 -11.38 -8.40
CA THR A 129 -10.61 -10.93 -9.74
C THR A 129 -12.00 -11.50 -10.01
N PRO A 130 -13.01 -10.67 -10.39
CA PRO A 130 -14.30 -11.22 -10.78
C PRO A 130 -14.01 -12.22 -11.89
N LEU A 131 -14.26 -13.51 -11.62
CA LEU A 131 -14.09 -14.56 -12.61
C LEU A 131 -15.00 -14.18 -13.78
N LEU A 132 -14.40 -13.72 -14.88
CA LEU A 132 -15.15 -13.44 -16.09
C LEU A 132 -15.95 -14.72 -16.44
N PRO A 133 -17.25 -14.61 -16.73
CA PRO A 133 -18.05 -15.75 -17.12
C PRO A 133 -17.37 -16.49 -18.29
N PRO A 134 -17.37 -17.84 -18.30
CA PRO A 134 -16.73 -18.64 -19.35
C PRO A 134 -17.13 -18.25 -20.79
N ALA A 135 -18.29 -17.63 -20.96
CA ALA A 135 -18.87 -17.23 -22.23
C ALA A 135 -18.03 -16.20 -23.03
N LEU A 136 -17.12 -15.45 -22.40
CA LEU A 136 -16.27 -14.46 -23.09
C LEU A 136 -14.91 -15.01 -23.53
N ARG A 137 -14.59 -16.28 -23.26
CA ARG A 137 -13.31 -16.89 -23.67
C ARG A 137 -13.21 -17.27 -25.16
N GLN A 138 -14.31 -17.31 -25.90
CA GLN A 138 -14.33 -17.85 -27.26
C GLN A 138 -14.39 -16.82 -28.40
N ALA A 139 -14.43 -15.51 -28.11
CA ALA A 139 -14.65 -14.50 -29.14
C ALA A 139 -13.39 -13.83 -29.73
N THR A 140 -12.18 -14.25 -29.38
CA THR A 140 -10.94 -13.61 -29.90
C THR A 140 -10.09 -14.48 -30.81
N ASN A 141 -10.55 -15.69 -31.16
CA ASN A 141 -9.78 -16.59 -32.03
C ASN A 141 -10.29 -16.66 -33.48
N GLN A 142 -10.78 -15.53 -34.02
CA GLN A 142 -10.83 -15.35 -35.47
C GLN A 142 -10.31 -13.97 -35.86
N ARG A 143 -9.10 -13.97 -36.42
CA ARG A 143 -8.71 -13.02 -37.46
C ARG A 143 -8.35 -13.83 -38.72
N PRO A 144 -8.60 -13.27 -39.91
CA PRO A 144 -8.30 -13.92 -41.19
C PRO A 144 -6.80 -14.11 -41.42
#